data_AF-A0A947QSL0-F1
#
_entry.id   AF-A0A947QSL0-F1
#
_cell.length_a   1.000
_cell.length_b   1.000
_cell.length_c   1.000
_cell.angle_alpha   90.00
_cell.angle_beta   90.00
_cell.angle_gamma   90.00
#
_symmetry.space_group_name_H-M   'P 1'
#
loop_
_entity.id
_entity.type
_entity.pdbx_description
1 polymer ?
#
loop_
_entity_poly.entity_id
_entity_poly.type
_entity_poly.pdbx_seq_one_letter_code
_entity_poly.pdbx_strand_id
1 'polypeptide(L)'
;MRKFIIFSVIITLAIYGCSTLPKKKVALTHGMSQEEVIAAWANPGKKVSVGATSEGYPVEVWEYDKATLSWLKKTDYFILIFVDGELYSWADNDPSFAVSELTELGVLKQEYIDFGLQDYQRRLRESAEQAEQTRKTMETLRSYQNYKNTQMQIQNQQRMRIFQQPPLNTTPLRAPNRTNRQ
;
A
#
# COMPACT_ATOMS: atom_id res chain seq x y z
N MET A 1 -39.03 -37.05 15.65
CA MET A 1 -39.42 -36.64 14.28
C MET A 1 -40.39 -35.48 14.43
N ARG A 2 -40.22 -34.25 13.93
CA ARG A 2 -39.42 -33.68 12.85
C ARG A 2 -38.95 -32.28 13.31
N LYS A 3 -37.65 -32.03 13.14
CA LYS A 3 -37.05 -30.70 13.03
C LYS A 3 -37.45 -30.11 11.66
N PHE A 4 -37.19 -28.83 11.38
CA PHE A 4 -37.33 -28.12 10.08
C PHE A 4 -38.54 -27.18 9.85
N ILE A 5 -38.81 -26.22 10.75
CA ILE A 5 -39.56 -24.99 10.36
C ILE A 5 -38.96 -23.73 11.03
N ILE A 6 -37.63 -23.56 11.00
CA ILE A 6 -36.99 -22.29 11.45
C ILE A 6 -36.01 -21.73 10.40
N PHE A 7 -35.76 -22.42 9.28
CA PHE A 7 -34.81 -21.95 8.26
C PHE A 7 -35.39 -21.06 7.16
N SER A 8 -36.71 -20.83 7.13
CA SER A 8 -37.35 -20.12 6.01
C SER A 8 -37.50 -18.60 6.18
N VAL A 9 -37.13 -18.02 7.33
CA VAL A 9 -37.30 -16.57 7.59
C VAL A 9 -35.96 -15.83 7.71
N ILE A 10 -34.83 -16.54 7.81
CA ILE A 10 -33.49 -15.93 7.91
C ILE A 10 -32.80 -15.82 6.53
N ILE A 11 -33.28 -16.53 5.50
CA ILE A 11 -32.72 -16.46 4.13
C ILE A 11 -33.38 -15.36 3.28
N THR A 12 -34.36 -14.62 3.81
CA THR A 12 -34.95 -13.45 3.14
C THR A 12 -34.36 -12.12 3.63
N LEU A 13 -33.22 -12.16 4.33
CA LEU A 13 -32.41 -10.98 4.67
C LEU A 13 -31.02 -10.98 3.99
N ALA A 14 -30.77 -11.94 3.08
CA ALA A 14 -29.60 -11.95 2.19
C ALA A 14 -29.89 -11.32 0.82
N ILE A 15 -31.04 -10.65 0.69
CA ILE A 15 -31.40 -9.81 -0.45
C ILE A 15 -31.74 -8.41 0.09
N TYR A 16 -30.86 -7.85 0.92
CA TYR A 16 -30.53 -6.44 0.70
C TYR A 16 -29.90 -6.45 -0.70
N GLY A 17 -30.69 -6.20 -1.73
CA GLY A 17 -30.95 -4.81 -2.01
C GLY A 17 -29.61 -4.16 -2.34
N CYS A 18 -28.83 -4.77 -3.25
CA CYS A 18 -28.01 -4.00 -4.18
C CYS A 18 -29.00 -3.18 -5.03
N SER A 19 -29.69 -2.24 -4.40
CA SER A 19 -30.40 -1.20 -5.07
C SER A 19 -29.29 -0.40 -5.72
N THR A 20 -29.12 -0.63 -7.01
CA THR A 20 -28.58 0.36 -7.96
C THR A 20 -29.52 1.56 -7.92
N LEU A 21 -29.52 2.27 -6.79
CA LEU A 21 -29.97 3.63 -6.72
C LEU A 21 -29.20 4.35 -7.83
N PRO A 22 -29.88 5.11 -8.71
CA PRO A 22 -29.17 5.93 -9.67
C PRO A 22 -28.18 6.76 -8.86
N LYS A 23 -26.88 6.56 -9.10
CA LYS A 23 -25.79 7.18 -8.34
C LYS A 23 -26.07 8.68 -8.28
N LYS A 24 -26.63 9.12 -7.15
CA LYS A 24 -26.91 10.53 -6.92
C LYS A 24 -25.52 11.17 -6.91
N LYS A 25 -25.32 12.19 -7.74
CA LYS A 25 -24.05 12.93 -7.82
C LYS A 25 -23.74 13.45 -6.41
N VAL A 26 -22.89 12.75 -5.68
CA VAL A 26 -22.37 13.23 -4.41
C VAL A 26 -21.36 14.31 -4.79
N ALA A 27 -21.58 15.52 -4.26
CA ALA A 27 -20.61 16.58 -4.41
C ALA A 27 -19.30 16.14 -3.75
N LEU A 28 -18.19 16.26 -4.47
CA LEU A 28 -16.87 16.02 -3.90
C LEU A 28 -16.63 17.04 -2.79
N THR A 29 -16.10 16.57 -1.67
CA THR A 29 -15.73 17.38 -0.52
C THR A 29 -14.33 17.02 -0.09
N HIS A 30 -13.57 18.01 0.35
CA HIS A 30 -12.26 17.78 0.97
C HIS A 30 -12.39 16.80 2.15
N GLY A 31 -11.42 15.91 2.31
CA GLY A 31 -11.41 14.89 3.36
C GLY A 31 -12.22 13.63 3.05
N MET A 32 -12.89 13.55 1.90
CA MET A 32 -13.63 12.34 1.52
C MET A 32 -12.68 11.16 1.32
N SER A 33 -13.00 9.98 1.88
CA SER A 33 -12.14 8.81 1.74
C SER A 33 -12.17 8.25 0.31
N GLN A 34 -11.14 7.50 -0.07
CA GLN A 34 -11.11 6.80 -1.35
C GLN A 34 -12.32 5.88 -1.57
N GLU A 35 -12.79 5.18 -0.54
CA GLU A 35 -13.97 4.31 -0.60
C GLU A 35 -15.25 5.10 -0.82
N GLU A 36 -15.40 6.25 -0.16
CA GLU A 36 -16.54 7.15 -0.33
C GLU A 36 -16.58 7.70 -1.76
N VAL A 37 -15.43 8.11 -2.30
CA VAL A 37 -15.31 8.56 -3.69
C VAL A 37 -15.67 7.41 -4.65
N ILE A 38 -15.16 6.20 -4.45
CA ILE A 38 -15.49 5.04 -5.30
C ILE A 38 -16.99 4.71 -5.24
N ALA A 39 -17.59 4.75 -4.05
CA ALA A 39 -19.01 4.50 -3.88
C ALA A 39 -19.86 5.51 -4.68
N ALA A 40 -19.47 6.78 -4.64
CA ALA A 40 -20.18 7.86 -5.31
C ALA A 40 -19.89 7.95 -6.82
N TRP A 41 -18.64 7.79 -7.24
CA TRP A 41 -18.14 8.11 -8.60
C TRP A 41 -17.66 6.89 -9.40
N ALA A 42 -17.73 5.67 -8.83
CA ALA A 42 -17.13 4.45 -9.39
C ALA A 42 -15.60 4.44 -9.32
N ASN A 43 -15.01 3.33 -9.77
CA ASN A 43 -13.55 3.21 -9.89
C ASN A 43 -13.03 4.18 -10.97
N PRO A 44 -11.90 4.87 -10.74
CA PRO A 44 -11.26 5.67 -11.77
C PRO A 44 -10.71 4.79 -12.89
N GLY A 45 -10.52 5.38 -14.07
CA GLY A 45 -9.87 4.70 -15.20
C GLY A 45 -8.39 4.44 -14.94
N LYS A 46 -7.74 5.29 -14.13
CA LYS A 46 -6.32 5.16 -13.78
C LYS A 46 -6.06 5.69 -12.36
N LYS A 47 -5.18 5.01 -11.63
CA LYS A 47 -4.64 5.42 -10.33
C LYS A 47 -3.13 5.45 -10.39
N VAL A 48 -2.52 6.50 -9.87
CA VAL A 48 -1.07 6.68 -9.88
C VAL A 48 -0.63 7.14 -8.49
N SER A 49 0.21 6.36 -7.82
CA SER A 49 0.95 6.85 -6.65
C SER A 49 2.11 7.69 -7.14
N VAL A 50 2.15 8.96 -6.73
CA VAL A 50 3.12 9.95 -7.26
C VAL A 50 4.24 10.25 -6.27
N GLY A 51 4.21 9.66 -5.09
CA GLY A 51 5.23 9.84 -4.06
C GLY A 51 4.60 10.26 -2.74
N ALA A 52 5.26 11.17 -2.04
CA ALA A 52 4.79 11.74 -0.79
C ALA A 52 4.97 13.25 -0.79
N THR A 53 4.17 13.94 0.02
CA THR A 53 4.32 15.38 0.26
C THR A 53 5.67 15.68 0.91
N SER A 54 6.02 16.97 1.01
CA SER A 54 7.19 17.42 1.78
C SER A 54 7.17 16.98 3.25
N GLU A 55 5.98 16.76 3.82
CA GLU A 55 5.77 16.26 5.18
C GLU A 55 5.75 14.71 5.27
N GLY A 56 5.84 14.02 4.13
CA GLY A 56 5.93 12.56 4.07
C GLY A 56 4.59 11.83 3.94
N TYR A 57 3.49 12.55 3.66
CA TYR A 57 2.19 11.93 3.43
C TYR A 57 2.09 11.36 2.02
N PRO A 58 1.64 10.10 1.82
CA PRO A 58 1.55 9.51 0.49
C PRO A 58 0.53 10.26 -0.37
N VAL A 59 0.87 10.45 -1.64
CA VAL A 59 0.01 11.16 -2.61
C VAL A 59 -0.37 10.23 -3.74
N GLU A 60 -1.66 10.21 -4.08
CA GLU A 60 -2.21 9.49 -5.22
C GLU A 60 -3.00 10.42 -6.13
N VAL A 61 -2.88 10.20 -7.44
CA VAL A 61 -3.65 10.90 -8.47
C VAL A 61 -4.55 9.90 -9.17
N TRP A 62 -5.83 10.20 -9.22
CA TRP A 62 -6.83 9.39 -9.88
C TRP A 62 -7.35 10.14 -11.11
N GLU A 63 -7.36 9.47 -12.25
CA GLU A 63 -7.91 10.01 -13.51
C GLU A 63 -9.17 9.23 -13.87
N TYR A 64 -10.28 9.96 -14.04
CA TYR A 64 -11.50 9.43 -14.63
C TYR A 64 -11.57 9.81 -16.10
N ASP A 65 -11.81 8.82 -16.95
CA ASP A 65 -12.06 9.04 -18.37
C ASP A 65 -13.55 9.24 -18.64
N LYS A 66 -13.84 9.77 -19.84
CA LYS A 66 -15.21 9.99 -20.34
C LYS A 66 -16.05 8.72 -20.39
N ALA A 67 -15.44 7.54 -20.53
CA ALA A 67 -16.16 6.26 -20.57
C ALA A 67 -16.67 5.86 -19.18
N THR A 68 -15.88 6.14 -18.14
CA THR A 68 -16.19 5.85 -16.74
C THR A 68 -17.28 6.76 -16.21
N LEU A 69 -17.31 8.02 -16.66
CA LEU A 69 -18.27 9.03 -16.22
C LEU A 69 -19.12 9.55 -17.39
N SER A 70 -19.88 8.65 -18.01
CA SER A 70 -20.76 8.97 -19.17
C SER A 70 -21.78 10.10 -18.92
N TRP A 71 -22.00 10.45 -17.66
CA TRP A 71 -22.88 11.54 -17.22
C TRP A 71 -22.17 12.91 -17.10
N LEU A 72 -20.84 12.98 -17.15
CA LEU A 72 -20.12 14.25 -17.31
C LEU A 72 -20.15 14.69 -18.79
N LYS A 73 -21.11 15.54 -19.11
CA LYS A 73 -21.19 16.18 -20.42
C LYS A 73 -20.07 17.23 -20.53
N LYS A 74 -19.00 16.88 -21.26
CA LYS A 74 -17.88 17.71 -21.79
C LYS A 74 -16.49 17.56 -21.14
N THR A 75 -16.27 16.55 -20.31
CA THR A 75 -14.95 16.34 -19.70
C THR A 75 -14.20 15.24 -20.42
N ASP A 76 -13.09 15.58 -21.06
CA ASP A 76 -12.20 14.59 -21.68
C ASP A 76 -11.41 13.83 -20.60
N TYR A 77 -11.19 14.43 -19.43
CA TYR A 77 -10.60 13.80 -18.24
C TYR A 77 -10.91 14.60 -16.96
N PHE A 78 -11.09 13.89 -15.84
CA PHE A 78 -11.32 14.49 -14.51
C PHE A 78 -10.28 13.95 -13.53
N ILE A 79 -9.61 14.83 -12.79
CA ILE A 79 -8.47 14.51 -11.94
C ILE A 79 -8.85 14.71 -10.48
N LEU A 80 -8.52 13.73 -9.64
CA LEU A 80 -8.60 13.83 -8.18
C LEU A 80 -7.21 13.60 -7.60
N ILE A 81 -6.84 14.39 -6.61
CA ILE A 81 -5.60 14.28 -5.85
C ILE A 81 -5.98 13.85 -4.44
N PHE A 82 -5.36 12.78 -3.98
CA PHE A 82 -5.50 12.25 -2.63
C PHE A 82 -4.19 12.43 -1.87
N VAL A 83 -4.29 12.85 -0.62
CA VAL A 83 -3.17 12.92 0.33
C VAL A 83 -3.56 12.07 1.53
N ASP A 84 -2.71 11.11 1.89
CA ASP A 84 -2.94 10.15 2.98
C ASP A 84 -4.29 9.40 2.90
N GLY A 85 -4.75 9.14 1.67
CA GLY A 85 -6.02 8.45 1.42
C GLY A 85 -7.27 9.33 1.48
N GLU A 86 -7.12 10.63 1.71
CA GLU A 86 -8.21 11.60 1.75
C GLU A 86 -8.21 12.51 0.50
N LEU A 87 -9.40 12.82 -0.01
CA LEU A 87 -9.56 13.70 -1.16
C LEU A 87 -9.08 15.11 -0.79
N TYR A 88 -8.00 15.53 -1.44
CA TYR A 88 -7.36 16.81 -1.20
C TYR A 88 -7.83 17.87 -2.20
N SER A 89 -7.80 17.56 -3.51
CA SER A 89 -8.25 18.51 -4.53
C SER A 89 -8.72 17.79 -5.79
N TRP A 90 -9.41 18.51 -6.67
CA TRP A 90 -9.89 17.95 -7.93
C TRP A 90 -10.05 19.04 -8.99
N ALA A 91 -9.91 18.65 -10.25
CA ALA A 91 -10.16 19.52 -11.38
C ALA A 91 -10.73 18.79 -12.59
N ASP A 92 -11.42 19.56 -13.41
CA ASP A 92 -12.03 19.14 -14.66
C ASP A 92 -11.23 19.71 -15.84
N ASN A 93 -10.72 18.82 -16.70
CA ASN A 93 -9.99 19.18 -17.92
C ASN A 93 -8.83 20.19 -17.73
N ASP A 94 -8.26 20.26 -16.53
CA ASP A 94 -7.18 21.19 -16.20
C ASP A 94 -5.96 20.41 -15.67
N PRO A 95 -5.00 20.07 -16.54
CA PRO A 95 -3.83 19.31 -16.13
C PRO A 95 -2.79 20.23 -15.46
N SER A 96 -2.81 21.53 -15.79
CA SER A 96 -1.96 22.56 -15.22
C SER A 96 -2.30 22.77 -13.74
N PHE A 97 -3.59 22.72 -13.39
CA PHE A 97 -4.03 22.67 -11.99
C PHE A 97 -3.37 21.51 -11.24
N ALA A 98 -3.47 20.28 -11.78
CA ALA A 98 -2.92 19.11 -11.11
C ALA A 98 -1.40 19.20 -10.93
N VAL A 99 -0.66 19.72 -11.92
CA VAL A 99 0.79 19.95 -11.79
C VAL A 99 1.08 20.98 -10.70
N SER A 100 0.35 22.10 -10.67
CA SER A 100 0.53 23.15 -9.66
C SER A 100 0.32 22.60 -8.26
N GLU A 101 -0.78 21.90 -8.02
CA GLU A 101 -1.10 21.28 -6.73
C GLU A 101 -0.03 20.28 -6.30
N LEU A 102 0.42 19.40 -7.20
CA LEU A 102 1.47 18.43 -6.88
C LEU A 102 2.84 19.09 -6.64
N THR A 103 3.11 20.23 -7.28
CA THR A 103 4.30 21.04 -6.98
C THR A 103 4.19 21.73 -5.62
N GLU A 104 3.03 22.27 -5.27
CA GLU A 104 2.76 22.89 -3.96
C GLU A 104 2.87 21.86 -2.82
N LEU A 105 2.40 20.63 -3.04
CA LEU A 105 2.57 19.51 -2.12
C LEU A 105 4.04 19.05 -1.99
N GLY A 106 4.95 19.54 -2.85
CA GLY A 106 6.36 19.16 -2.87
C GLY A 106 6.63 17.80 -3.51
N VAL A 107 5.64 17.22 -4.19
CA VAL A 107 5.77 15.93 -4.90
C VAL A 107 6.57 16.10 -6.19
N LEU A 108 6.27 17.15 -6.96
CA LEU A 108 6.98 17.48 -8.21
C LEU A 108 8.00 18.60 -7.98
N LYS A 109 9.25 18.39 -8.43
CA LYS A 109 10.34 19.38 -8.31
C LYS A 109 10.38 20.36 -9.51
N GLN A 110 9.82 21.57 -9.37
CA GLN A 110 10.02 22.83 -10.17
C GLN A 110 9.79 22.78 -11.72
N GLU A 111 9.53 23.84 -12.52
CA GLU A 111 9.22 25.29 -12.45
C GLU A 111 7.99 25.57 -13.36
N TYR A 112 7.35 26.73 -13.19
CA TYR A 112 6.15 27.18 -13.92
C TYR A 112 6.42 27.42 -15.42
N ILE A 113 5.94 26.52 -16.29
CA ILE A 113 5.89 26.69 -17.75
C ILE A 113 4.55 26.11 -18.21
N ASP A 114 3.85 26.79 -19.12
CA ASP A 114 2.55 26.40 -19.69
C ASP A 114 2.54 24.90 -20.10
N PHE A 115 1.73 24.07 -19.42
CA PHE A 115 1.80 22.61 -19.52
C PHE A 115 0.73 22.03 -20.45
N GLY A 116 1.15 21.25 -21.43
CA GLY A 116 0.26 20.39 -22.21
C GLY A 116 0.00 19.03 -21.54
N LEU A 117 -1.08 18.35 -21.95
CA LEU A 117 -1.46 17.02 -21.43
C LEU A 117 -0.33 15.97 -21.53
N GLN A 118 0.49 16.02 -22.58
CA GLN A 118 1.61 15.09 -22.76
C GLN A 118 2.71 15.29 -21.70
N ASP A 119 3.02 16.54 -21.36
CA ASP A 119 4.04 16.84 -20.35
C ASP A 119 3.56 16.44 -18.95
N TYR A 120 2.26 16.64 -18.65
CA TYR A 120 1.63 16.14 -17.43
C TYR A 120 1.77 14.61 -17.32
N GLN A 121 1.40 13.86 -18.36
CA GLN A 121 1.49 12.41 -18.35
C GLN A 121 2.93 11.91 -18.18
N ARG A 122 3.92 12.59 -18.81
CA ARG A 122 5.34 12.28 -18.63
C ARG A 122 5.76 12.46 -17.17
N ARG A 123 5.46 13.61 -16.56
CA ARG A 123 5.82 13.92 -15.17
C ARG A 123 5.15 12.97 -14.17
N LEU A 124 3.88 12.64 -14.37
CA LEU A 124 3.21 11.62 -13.55
C LEU A 124 3.93 10.28 -13.60
N ARG A 125 4.37 9.86 -14.80
CA ARG A 125 5.11 8.61 -14.97
C ARG A 125 6.45 8.65 -14.25
N GLU A 126 7.23 9.72 -14.45
CA GLU A 126 8.53 9.91 -13.80
C GLU A 126 8.39 9.90 -12.27
N SER A 127 7.38 10.60 -11.73
CA SER A 127 7.09 10.64 -10.30
C SER A 127 6.71 9.25 -9.76
N ALA A 128 5.88 8.50 -10.50
CA ALA A 128 5.47 7.15 -10.13
C ALA A 128 6.64 6.16 -10.15
N GLU A 129 7.50 6.24 -11.17
CA GLU A 129 8.71 5.42 -11.28
C GLU A 129 9.66 5.71 -10.11
N GLN A 130 9.84 6.98 -9.75
CA GLN A 130 10.66 7.38 -8.60
C GLN A 130 10.04 6.88 -7.27
N ALA A 131 8.72 6.97 -7.12
CA ALA A 131 8.02 6.45 -5.95
C ALA A 131 8.18 4.92 -5.83
N GLU A 132 8.08 4.18 -6.94
CA GLU A 132 8.28 2.73 -6.96
C GLU A 132 9.73 2.35 -6.62
N GLN A 133 10.71 3.06 -7.18
CA GLN A 133 12.13 2.86 -6.83
C GLN A 133 12.37 3.09 -5.35
N THR A 134 11.85 4.18 -4.79
CA THR A 134 11.96 4.50 -3.36
C THR A 134 11.35 3.39 -2.51
N ARG A 135 10.18 2.87 -2.89
CA ARG A 135 9.53 1.75 -2.19
C ARG A 135 10.40 0.50 -2.21
N LYS A 136 10.96 0.12 -3.36
CA LYS A 136 11.87 -1.03 -3.51
C LYS A 136 13.14 -0.89 -2.66
N THR A 137 13.72 0.32 -2.61
CA THR A 137 14.86 0.61 -1.75
C THR A 137 14.51 0.41 -0.27
N MET A 138 13.35 0.92 0.17
CA MET A 138 12.89 0.76 1.55
C MET A 138 12.59 -0.71 1.91
N GLU A 139 11.98 -1.47 1.01
CA GLU A 139 11.77 -2.92 1.17
C GLU A 139 13.09 -3.67 1.31
N THR A 140 14.09 -3.31 0.52
CA THR A 140 15.43 -3.90 0.56
C THR A 140 16.12 -3.60 1.89
N LEU A 141 16.05 -2.35 2.37
CA LEU A 141 16.61 -1.95 3.67
C LEU A 141 15.93 -2.70 4.82
N ARG A 142 14.60 -2.84 4.79
CA ARG A 142 13.84 -3.60 5.78
C ARG A 142 14.24 -5.08 5.78
N SER A 143 14.41 -5.66 4.60
CA SER A 143 14.90 -7.04 4.45
C SER A 143 16.29 -7.22 5.06
N TYR A 144 17.20 -6.28 4.81
CA TYR A 144 18.56 -6.30 5.38
C TYR A 144 18.53 -6.19 6.91
N GLN A 145 17.70 -5.31 7.48
CA GLN A 145 17.52 -5.21 8.94
C GLN A 145 16.99 -6.52 9.55
N ASN A 146 15.98 -7.14 8.90
CA ASN A 146 15.45 -8.42 9.34
C ASN A 146 16.52 -9.52 9.31
N TYR A 147 17.32 -9.59 8.25
CA TYR A 147 18.44 -10.53 8.16
C TYR A 147 19.43 -10.35 9.31
N LYS A 148 19.84 -9.10 9.60
CA LYS A 148 20.75 -8.78 10.71
C LYS A 148 20.19 -9.22 12.06
N ASN A 149 18.91 -8.96 12.31
CA ASN A 149 18.24 -9.37 13.55
C ASN A 149 18.21 -10.89 13.70
N THR A 150 17.92 -11.62 12.63
CA THR A 150 17.93 -13.09 12.62
C THR A 150 19.32 -13.65 12.91
N GLN A 151 20.39 -13.09 12.29
CA GLN A 151 21.76 -13.52 12.56
C GLN A 151 22.13 -13.33 14.04
N MET A 152 21.73 -12.21 14.64
CA MET A 152 21.95 -11.94 16.07
C MET A 152 21.23 -12.95 16.97
N GLN A 153 19.98 -13.29 16.64
CA GLN A 153 19.23 -14.30 17.38
C GLN A 153 19.91 -15.67 17.32
N ILE A 154 20.37 -16.10 16.14
CA ILE A 154 21.12 -17.35 15.96
C ILE A 154 22.37 -17.35 16.84
N GLN A 155 23.14 -16.26 16.83
CA GLN A 155 24.35 -16.15 17.65
C GLN A 155 24.05 -16.22 19.15
N ASN A 156 23.00 -15.55 19.62
CA ASN A 156 22.58 -15.59 21.01
C ASN A 156 22.13 -17.00 21.42
N GLN A 157 21.38 -17.71 20.56
CA GLN A 157 20.99 -19.10 20.81
C GLN A 157 22.21 -20.02 20.92
N GLN A 158 23.22 -19.84 20.05
CA GLN A 158 24.47 -20.63 20.12
C GLN A 158 25.21 -20.38 21.44
N ARG A 159 25.31 -19.12 21.88
CA ARG A 159 25.91 -18.78 23.18
C ARG A 159 25.19 -19.45 24.34
N MET A 160 23.87 -19.41 24.35
CA MET A 160 23.05 -20.07 25.38
C MET A 160 23.28 -21.58 25.41
N ARG A 161 23.41 -22.23 24.24
CA ARG A 161 23.71 -23.67 24.17
C ARG A 161 25.07 -24.01 24.79
N ILE A 162 26.09 -23.18 24.59
CA ILE A 162 27.42 -23.40 25.18
C ILE A 162 27.36 -23.36 26.71
N PHE A 163 26.62 -22.41 27.30
CA PHE A 163 26.46 -22.32 28.76
C PHE A 163 25.66 -23.46 29.37
N GLN A 164 24.78 -24.11 28.60
CA GLN A 164 23.97 -25.24 29.07
C GLN A 164 24.66 -26.60 28.90
N GLN A 165 25.83 -26.66 28.27
CA GLN A 165 26.56 -27.92 28.16
C GLN A 165 27.06 -28.36 29.54
N PRO A 166 26.72 -29.58 30.01
CA PRO A 166 27.28 -30.09 31.25
C PRO A 166 28.81 -30.18 31.12
N PRO A 167 29.56 -29.90 32.20
CA PRO A 167 31.01 -29.97 32.18
C PRO A 167 31.44 -31.37 31.71
N LEU A 168 32.42 -31.41 30.81
CA LEU A 168 33.02 -32.65 30.33
C LEU A 168 33.49 -33.46 31.54
N ASN A 169 32.86 -34.63 31.75
CA ASN A 169 33.24 -35.53 32.82
C ASN A 169 34.57 -36.18 32.45
N THR A 170 35.67 -35.52 32.79
CA THR A 170 37.04 -36.02 32.60
C THR A 170 37.33 -37.07 33.66
N THR A 171 36.60 -38.18 33.66
CA THR A 171 37.03 -39.36 34.41
C THR A 171 38.25 -39.91 33.69
N PRO A 172 39.44 -39.89 34.30
CA PRO A 172 40.64 -40.42 33.65
C PRO A 172 40.41 -41.89 33.29
N LEU A 173 40.61 -42.21 32.00
CA LEU A 173 40.57 -43.58 31.49
C LEU A 173 41.55 -44.43 32.31
N ARG A 174 40.99 -45.35 33.10
CA ARG A 174 41.77 -46.32 33.88
C ARG A 174 42.61 -47.14 32.89
N ALA A 175 43.93 -47.05 33.02
CA ALA A 175 44.86 -47.77 32.16
C ALA A 175 44.53 -49.28 32.14
N PRO A 176 44.55 -49.93 30.96
CA PRO A 176 44.24 -51.35 30.86
C PRO A 176 45.23 -52.16 31.70
N ASN A 177 44.69 -52.92 32.63
CA ASN A 177 45.47 -53.74 33.55
C ASN A 177 46.14 -54.87 32.74
N ARG A 178 47.45 -54.76 32.48
CA ARG A 178 48.26 -55.83 31.90
C ARG A 178 48.47 -56.89 32.98
N THR A 179 47.56 -57.85 33.06
CA THR A 179 47.76 -59.04 33.88
C THR A 179 48.72 -59.98 33.15
N ASN A 180 49.88 -60.21 33.75
CA ASN A 180 50.91 -61.15 33.29
C ASN A 180 50.34 -62.57 33.13
N ARG A 181 50.49 -63.16 31.94
CA ARG A 181 50.50 -64.62 31.78
C ARG A 181 51.95 -65.09 31.96
N GLN A 182 52.20 -65.78 33.07
CA GLN A 182 53.29 -66.75 33.19
C GLN A 182 52.89 -68.04 32.48
#